data_AF-A0A1F8P5Q6-F1
#
_entry.id   AF-A0A1F8P5Q6-F1
#
_cell.length_a   1.000
_cell.length_b   1.000
_cell.length_c   1.000
_cell.angle_alpha   90.00
_cell.angle_beta   90.00
_cell.angle_gamma   90.00
#
_symmetry.space_group_name_H-M   'P 1'
#
loop_
_entity.id
_entity.type
_entity.pdbx_description
1 polymer ?
#
loop_
_entity_poly.entity_id
_entity_poly.type
_entity_poly.pdbx_seq_one_letter_code
_entity_poly.pdbx_strand_id
1 'polypeptide(L)'
;MCRIEGGGETIIQGTEPFERIGMVARWQPVHSGHVPVLHALCSRAKHALIGIGSTNRYNMRNPFTLDERMDMLRLVLSEWENYTFIAVPDLDDGPRWREMVKDLFGPLDVFVTENPYVTSLLVEDYKVIQPFELIPESQRIAIDGSLVRRAMAQGEGWQDFVPSEIEDFIAVRRLDKRFRREFGLQTLALETIKK
;
A
#
# COMPACT_ATOMS: atom_id res chain seq x y z
N MET A 1 30.15 15.57 30.83
CA MET A 1 28.77 15.04 30.81
C MET A 1 28.05 15.70 29.65
N CYS A 2 28.22 15.16 28.45
CA CYS A 2 27.71 15.76 27.21
C CYS A 2 26.45 14.99 26.81
N ARG A 3 25.30 15.65 26.90
CA ARG A 3 24.04 15.20 26.27
C ARG A 3 24.22 15.36 24.76
N ILE A 4 24.01 14.27 24.02
CA ILE A 4 23.81 14.33 22.58
C ILE A 4 22.34 13.95 22.35
N GLU A 5 21.51 14.96 22.16
CA GLU A 5 20.20 14.84 21.52
C GLU A 5 20.39 15.11 20.02
N GLY A 6 19.69 14.35 19.18
CA GLY A 6 19.63 14.58 17.74
C GLY A 6 19.64 13.30 16.92
N GLY A 7 18.54 12.53 17.00
CA GLY A 7 18.26 11.49 16.02
C GLY A 7 17.90 12.13 14.68
N GLY A 8 18.87 12.24 13.78
CA GLY A 8 18.68 12.75 12.44
C GLY A 8 17.95 11.72 11.57
N GLU A 9 16.83 12.13 10.98
CA GLU A 9 16.12 11.39 9.95
C GLU A 9 17.06 11.07 8.78
N THR A 10 17.28 9.79 8.52
CA THR A 10 18.01 9.37 7.32
C THR A 10 17.02 9.29 6.16
N ILE A 11 16.82 10.41 5.46
CA ILE A 11 16.34 10.36 4.08
C ILE A 11 17.49 9.77 3.27
N ILE A 12 17.23 8.77 2.42
CA ILE A 12 18.24 8.27 1.47
C ILE A 12 18.55 9.42 0.51
N GLN A 13 19.57 10.23 0.85
CA GLN A 13 20.10 11.30 0.03
C GLN A 13 21.10 10.68 -0.97
N GLY A 14 20.57 10.07 -2.02
CA GLY A 14 21.28 9.82 -3.26
C GLY A 14 20.83 10.84 -4.30
N THR A 15 21.78 11.43 -5.03
CA THR A 15 21.49 12.37 -6.14
C THR A 15 20.91 11.67 -7.37
N GLU A 16 21.09 10.35 -7.47
CA GLU A 16 20.58 9.52 -8.57
C GLU A 16 19.37 8.69 -8.11
N PRO A 17 18.31 8.59 -8.93
CA PRO A 17 17.19 7.70 -8.65
C PRO A 17 17.64 6.24 -8.67
N PHE A 18 16.96 5.38 -7.89
CA PHE A 18 17.11 3.93 -8.03
C PHE A 18 16.81 3.51 -9.48
N GLU A 19 17.48 2.49 -10.01
CA GLU A 19 17.09 1.89 -11.29
C GLU A 19 15.71 1.24 -11.17
N ARG A 20 15.50 0.41 -10.15
CA ARG A 20 14.24 -0.31 -9.92
C ARG A 20 13.88 -0.38 -8.44
N ILE A 21 12.66 0.02 -8.10
CA ILE A 21 12.08 -0.10 -6.76
C ILE A 21 10.85 -1.00 -6.77
N GLY A 22 10.68 -1.82 -5.73
CA GLY A 22 9.52 -2.72 -5.61
C GLY A 22 8.76 -2.52 -4.31
N MET A 23 7.44 -2.63 -4.34
CA MET A 23 6.59 -2.68 -3.13
C MET A 23 5.42 -3.64 -3.36
N VAL A 24 4.98 -4.34 -2.33
CA VAL A 24 3.71 -5.09 -2.36
C VAL A 24 2.80 -4.58 -1.25
N ALA A 25 1.59 -4.14 -1.60
CA ALA A 25 0.52 -3.89 -0.63
C ALA A 25 -0.84 -4.30 -1.21
N ARG A 26 -1.87 -4.34 -0.36
CA ARG A 26 -3.20 -4.79 -0.78
C ARG A 26 -3.99 -3.72 -1.53
N TRP A 27 -3.81 -2.44 -1.18
CA TRP A 27 -4.52 -1.29 -1.75
C TRP A 27 -6.05 -1.37 -1.60
N GLN A 28 -6.56 -1.62 -0.38
CA GLN A 28 -7.97 -1.98 -0.11
C GLN A 28 -8.70 -0.97 0.82
N PRO A 29 -9.20 0.18 0.34
CA PRO A 29 -8.96 0.77 -0.98
C PRO A 29 -7.62 1.53 -1.03
N VAL A 30 -7.32 2.18 -2.15
CA VAL A 30 -6.33 3.28 -2.18
C VAL A 30 -6.87 4.42 -1.32
N HIS A 31 -6.03 5.05 -0.51
CA HIS A 31 -6.41 6.05 0.48
C HIS A 31 -5.32 7.11 0.62
N SER A 32 -5.59 8.22 1.31
CA SER A 32 -4.67 9.37 1.34
C SER A 32 -3.29 9.03 1.92
N GLY A 33 -3.23 8.07 2.87
CA GLY A 33 -1.95 7.51 3.35
C GLY A 33 -1.06 6.86 2.28
N HIS A 34 -1.65 6.29 1.22
CA HIS A 34 -0.90 5.65 0.14
C HIS A 34 -0.32 6.64 -0.87
N VAL A 35 -0.96 7.80 -1.08
CA VAL A 35 -0.58 8.78 -2.12
C VAL A 35 0.89 9.19 -2.03
N PRO A 36 1.41 9.69 -0.89
CA PRO A 36 2.82 10.08 -0.81
C PRO A 36 3.76 8.88 -1.01
N VAL A 37 3.36 7.66 -0.62
CA VAL A 37 4.15 6.45 -0.85
C VAL A 37 4.24 6.13 -2.34
N LEU A 38 3.11 6.12 -3.03
CA LEU A 38 3.04 5.82 -4.47
C LEU A 38 3.82 6.84 -5.30
N HIS A 39 3.70 8.13 -4.98
CA HIS A 39 4.49 9.18 -5.63
C HIS A 39 5.98 9.09 -5.28
N ALA A 40 6.34 8.70 -4.05
CA ALA A 40 7.73 8.50 -3.67
C ALA A 40 8.36 7.30 -4.42
N LEU A 41 7.63 6.19 -4.61
CA LEU A 41 8.09 5.06 -5.42
C LEU A 41 8.44 5.50 -6.84
N CYS A 42 7.57 6.30 -7.47
CA CYS A 42 7.78 6.72 -8.86
C CYS A 42 8.81 7.85 -9.01
N SER A 43 8.89 8.79 -8.06
CA SER A 43 9.85 9.91 -8.10
C SER A 43 11.28 9.51 -7.76
N ARG A 44 11.47 8.47 -6.95
CA ARG A 44 12.79 8.03 -6.46
C ARG A 44 13.40 6.91 -7.30
N ALA A 45 12.74 6.47 -8.37
CA ALA A 45 13.23 5.40 -9.22
C ALA A 45 12.99 5.66 -10.71
N LYS A 46 13.85 5.10 -11.57
CA LYS A 46 13.62 5.06 -13.01
C LYS A 46 12.45 4.15 -13.38
N HIS A 47 12.20 3.08 -12.60
CA HIS A 47 11.02 2.24 -12.76
C HIS A 47 10.50 1.68 -11.43
N ALA A 48 9.20 1.84 -11.16
CA ALA A 48 8.52 1.35 -9.97
C ALA A 48 7.68 0.09 -10.24
N LEU A 49 7.92 -0.97 -9.48
CA LEU A 49 7.15 -2.21 -9.52
C LEU A 49 6.17 -2.22 -8.36
N ILE A 50 4.88 -2.06 -8.66
CA ILE A 50 3.81 -1.88 -7.68
C ILE A 50 3.00 -3.17 -7.63
N GLY A 51 3.29 -4.00 -6.64
CA GLY A 51 2.60 -5.23 -6.34
C GLY A 51 1.25 -5.00 -5.69
N ILE A 52 0.22 -5.58 -6.28
CA ILE A 52 -1.14 -5.65 -5.79
C ILE A 52 -1.30 -7.00 -5.11
N GLY A 53 -1.19 -7.02 -3.78
CA GLY A 53 -1.24 -8.24 -2.96
C GLY A 53 -2.65 -8.82 -2.81
N SER A 54 -2.72 -10.08 -2.36
CA SER A 54 -3.97 -10.80 -2.06
C SER A 54 -4.97 -10.79 -3.23
N THR A 55 -4.50 -10.95 -4.47
CA THR A 55 -5.36 -10.93 -5.68
C THR A 55 -6.33 -12.10 -5.76
N ASN A 56 -6.06 -13.19 -5.07
CA ASN A 56 -6.91 -14.37 -4.95
C ASN A 56 -7.84 -14.35 -3.72
N ARG A 57 -8.00 -13.20 -3.05
CA ARG A 57 -8.87 -13.05 -1.86
C ARG A 57 -10.03 -12.10 -2.13
N TYR A 58 -11.23 -12.52 -1.74
CA TYR A 58 -12.42 -11.67 -1.69
C TYR A 58 -13.12 -11.83 -0.35
N ASN A 59 -12.97 -10.85 0.54
CA ASN A 59 -13.52 -10.84 1.90
C ASN A 59 -13.50 -9.43 2.50
N MET A 60 -13.96 -9.25 3.74
CA MET A 60 -13.97 -7.94 4.42
C MET A 60 -12.61 -7.20 4.48
N ARG A 61 -11.48 -7.93 4.39
CA ARG A 61 -10.13 -7.34 4.37
C ARG A 61 -9.66 -7.03 2.94
N ASN A 62 -10.29 -7.67 1.95
CA ASN A 62 -10.02 -7.55 0.52
C ASN A 62 -11.32 -7.42 -0.29
N PRO A 63 -12.10 -6.32 -0.11
CA PRO A 63 -13.42 -6.21 -0.72
C PRO A 63 -13.43 -5.64 -2.15
N PHE A 64 -12.30 -5.14 -2.64
CA PHE A 64 -12.14 -4.62 -3.99
C PHE A 64 -11.38 -5.63 -4.87
N THR A 65 -11.83 -5.78 -6.11
CA THR A 65 -11.23 -6.70 -7.09
C THR A 65 -9.82 -6.23 -7.50
N LEU A 66 -9.10 -7.05 -8.27
CA LEU A 66 -7.82 -6.61 -8.86
C LEU A 66 -8.03 -5.37 -9.75
N ASP A 67 -9.00 -5.44 -10.67
CA ASP A 67 -9.26 -4.36 -11.63
C ASP A 67 -9.67 -3.05 -10.94
N GLU A 68 -10.53 -3.12 -9.92
CA GLU A 68 -10.94 -1.93 -9.17
C GLU A 68 -9.76 -1.26 -8.46
N ARG A 69 -8.83 -2.05 -7.93
CA ARG A 69 -7.62 -1.52 -7.30
C ARG A 69 -6.65 -0.95 -8.33
N MET A 70 -6.51 -1.60 -9.48
CA MET A 70 -5.70 -1.06 -10.58
C MET A 70 -6.27 0.28 -11.06
N ASP A 71 -7.58 0.39 -11.20
CA ASP A 71 -8.23 1.64 -11.59
C ASP A 71 -8.00 2.75 -10.54
N MET A 72 -8.17 2.45 -9.25
CA MET A 72 -7.84 3.40 -8.18
C MET A 72 -6.36 3.82 -8.22
N LEU A 73 -5.44 2.87 -8.40
CA LEU A 73 -4.01 3.16 -8.49
C LEU A 73 -3.68 4.04 -9.71
N ARG A 74 -4.29 3.80 -10.87
CA ARG A 74 -4.11 4.62 -12.08
C ARG A 74 -4.57 6.05 -11.87
N LEU A 75 -5.64 6.28 -11.13
CA LEU A 75 -6.13 7.63 -10.84
C LEU A 75 -5.09 8.43 -10.04
N VAL A 76 -4.55 7.83 -8.98
CA VAL A 76 -3.52 8.46 -8.12
C VAL A 76 -2.17 8.61 -8.82
N LEU A 77 -1.86 7.73 -9.77
CA LEU A 77 -0.62 7.71 -10.54
C LEU A 77 -0.77 8.32 -11.94
N SER A 78 -1.80 9.13 -12.19
CA SER A 78 -2.12 9.65 -13.52
C SER A 78 -1.01 10.52 -14.15
N GLU A 79 -0.15 11.12 -13.33
CA GLU A 79 1.00 11.93 -13.76
C GLU A 79 2.29 11.10 -13.95
N TRP A 80 2.25 9.79 -13.68
CA TRP A 80 3.41 8.91 -13.74
C TRP A 80 3.24 7.90 -14.87
N GLU A 81 4.35 7.55 -15.53
CA GLU A 81 4.37 6.53 -16.59
C GLU A 81 5.40 5.42 -16.30
N ASN A 82 6.28 5.65 -15.33
CA ASN A 82 7.41 4.78 -15.00
C ASN A 82 7.07 3.70 -13.97
N TYR A 83 5.92 3.03 -14.14
CA TYR A 83 5.51 1.97 -13.23
C TYR A 83 4.95 0.73 -13.92
N THR A 84 4.91 -0.38 -13.19
CA THR A 84 4.25 -1.62 -13.61
C THR A 84 3.47 -2.22 -12.45
N PHE A 85 2.20 -2.54 -12.69
CA PHE A 85 1.40 -3.30 -11.72
C PHE A 85 1.71 -4.79 -11.81
N ILE A 86 1.93 -5.41 -10.65
CA ILE A 86 2.13 -6.85 -10.54
C ILE A 86 1.02 -7.44 -9.68
N ALA A 87 0.25 -8.38 -10.22
CA ALA A 87 -0.71 -9.15 -9.43
C ALA A 87 0.04 -10.17 -8.55
N VAL A 88 -0.10 -10.07 -7.23
CA VAL A 88 0.58 -10.96 -6.28
C VAL A 88 -0.48 -11.72 -5.45
N PRO A 89 -0.76 -13.00 -5.76
CA PRO A 89 -1.68 -13.81 -4.96
C PRO A 89 -1.06 -14.20 -3.62
N ASP A 90 -1.90 -14.51 -2.62
CA ASP A 90 -1.42 -15.13 -1.38
C ASP A 90 -1.20 -16.63 -1.61
N LEU A 91 -0.10 -17.19 -1.08
CA LEU A 91 0.21 -18.63 -1.15
C LEU A 91 0.04 -19.37 0.18
N ASP A 92 -0.20 -18.66 1.28
CA ASP A 92 -0.19 -19.20 2.65
C ASP A 92 1.09 -19.99 3.02
N ASP A 93 2.18 -19.72 2.28
CA ASP A 93 3.50 -20.31 2.42
C ASP A 93 4.54 -19.20 2.17
N GLY A 94 5.20 -18.75 3.24
CA GLY A 94 6.15 -17.63 3.20
C GLY A 94 7.35 -17.86 2.27
N PRO A 95 8.08 -18.98 2.41
CA PRO A 95 9.19 -19.32 1.50
C PRO A 95 8.77 -19.39 0.02
N ARG A 96 7.62 -19.99 -0.30
CA ARG A 96 7.13 -20.00 -1.69
C ARG A 96 6.72 -18.60 -2.16
N TRP A 97 6.14 -17.80 -1.27
CA TRP A 97 5.79 -16.41 -1.57
C TRP A 97 7.03 -15.56 -1.85
N ARG A 98 8.12 -15.76 -1.09
CA ARG A 98 9.44 -15.14 -1.33
C ARG A 98 9.94 -15.46 -2.74
N GLU A 99 9.98 -16.72 -3.13
CA GLU A 99 10.44 -17.12 -4.47
C GLU A 99 9.55 -16.53 -5.58
N MET A 100 8.22 -16.58 -5.41
CA MET A 100 7.30 -15.95 -6.35
C MET A 100 7.54 -14.44 -6.50
N VAL A 101 7.79 -13.73 -5.40
CA VAL A 101 8.09 -12.28 -5.46
C VAL A 101 9.40 -12.04 -6.21
N LYS A 102 10.44 -12.85 -5.99
CA LYS A 102 11.70 -12.73 -6.73
C LYS A 102 11.50 -12.92 -8.23
N ASP A 103 10.74 -13.94 -8.62
CA ASP A 103 10.45 -14.21 -10.03
C ASP A 103 9.64 -13.08 -10.69
N LEU A 104 8.63 -12.56 -9.97
CA LEU A 104 7.76 -11.49 -10.50
C LEU A 104 8.45 -10.14 -10.58
N PHE A 105 9.28 -9.78 -9.60
CA PHE A 105 9.90 -8.45 -9.52
C PHE A 105 11.27 -8.39 -10.19
N GLY A 106 11.98 -9.52 -10.27
CA GLY A 106 13.34 -9.60 -10.76
C GLY A 106 14.30 -8.77 -9.88
N PRO A 107 15.43 -8.31 -10.43
CA PRO A 107 16.37 -7.45 -9.71
C PRO A 107 15.73 -6.11 -9.30
N LEU A 108 16.00 -5.69 -8.07
CA LEU A 108 15.60 -4.40 -7.49
C LEU A 108 16.79 -3.81 -6.73
N ASP A 109 16.90 -2.48 -6.71
CA ASP A 109 17.84 -1.81 -5.81
C ASP A 109 17.33 -1.84 -4.37
N VAL A 110 16.02 -1.62 -4.20
CA VAL A 110 15.34 -1.68 -2.90
C VAL A 110 13.93 -2.26 -3.01
N PHE A 111 13.54 -3.01 -1.98
CA PHE A 111 12.17 -3.44 -1.75
C PHE A 111 11.57 -2.70 -0.55
N VAL A 112 10.40 -2.10 -0.71
CA VAL A 112 9.76 -1.25 0.28
C VAL A 112 8.67 -2.02 1.02
N THR A 113 8.75 -2.08 2.34
CA THR A 113 7.71 -2.68 3.18
C THR A 113 7.83 -2.20 4.62
N GLU A 114 6.69 -2.00 5.28
CA GLU A 114 6.60 -1.79 6.73
C GLU A 114 6.24 -3.07 7.50
N ASN A 115 6.00 -4.18 6.79
CA ASN A 115 5.62 -5.46 7.38
C ASN A 115 6.87 -6.26 7.79
N PRO A 116 7.14 -6.48 9.10
CA PRO A 116 8.33 -7.19 9.57
C PRO A 116 8.42 -8.63 9.07
N TYR A 117 7.28 -9.29 8.84
CA TYR A 117 7.25 -10.62 8.27
C TYR A 117 7.77 -10.61 6.82
N VAL A 118 7.30 -9.67 6.00
CA VAL A 118 7.80 -9.52 4.61
C VAL A 118 9.28 -9.15 4.61
N THR A 119 9.72 -8.27 5.53
CA THR A 119 11.15 -7.98 5.72
C THR A 119 11.94 -9.25 5.99
N SER A 120 11.50 -10.08 6.95
CA SER A 120 12.19 -11.33 7.30
C SER A 120 12.27 -12.33 6.13
N LEU A 121 11.33 -12.28 5.19
CA LEU A 121 11.33 -13.13 4.00
C LEU A 121 12.30 -12.63 2.92
N LEU A 122 12.43 -11.32 2.73
CA LEU A 122 13.10 -10.73 1.56
C LEU A 122 14.45 -10.08 1.85
N VAL A 123 14.83 -9.88 3.12
CA VAL A 123 16.06 -9.18 3.50
C VAL A 123 17.35 -9.86 3.01
N GLU A 124 17.30 -11.16 2.73
CA GLU A 124 18.42 -11.91 2.14
C GLU A 124 18.52 -11.74 0.61
N ASP A 125 17.45 -11.35 -0.08
CA ASP A 125 17.44 -11.20 -1.55
C ASP A 125 17.48 -9.73 -2.01
N TYR A 126 16.93 -8.82 -1.21
CA TYR A 126 16.82 -7.41 -1.52
C TYR A 126 17.27 -6.54 -0.35
N LYS A 127 17.78 -5.35 -0.65
CA LYS A 127 17.85 -4.29 0.35
C LYS A 127 16.42 -3.87 0.70
N VAL A 128 16.00 -4.11 1.93
CA VAL A 128 14.65 -3.75 2.40
C VAL A 128 14.69 -2.41 3.12
N ILE A 129 13.79 -1.50 2.74
CA ILE A 129 13.59 -0.20 3.38
C ILE A 129 12.12 -0.01 3.77
N GLN A 130 11.85 0.89 4.70
CA GLN A 130 10.49 1.25 5.10
C GLN A 130 9.97 2.45 4.29
N PRO A 131 8.64 2.60 4.12
CA PRO A 131 8.05 3.73 3.40
C PRO A 131 8.49 5.11 3.92
N PHE A 132 8.73 5.24 5.23
CA PHE A 132 9.15 6.51 5.83
C PHE A 132 10.54 6.97 5.36
N GLU A 133 11.39 6.06 4.87
CA GLU A 133 12.73 6.39 4.35
C GLU A 133 12.66 7.10 2.98
N LEU A 134 11.52 6.98 2.28
CA LEU A 134 11.26 7.64 1.00
C LEU A 134 10.53 8.99 1.16
N ILE A 135 9.81 9.17 2.27
CA ILE A 135 8.83 10.23 2.47
C ILE A 135 9.21 11.09 3.70
N PRO A 136 9.40 12.41 3.52
CA PRO A 136 9.61 13.34 4.65
C PRO A 136 8.47 13.27 5.66
N GLU A 137 8.75 13.46 6.96
CA GLU A 137 7.73 13.41 8.02
C GLU A 137 6.52 14.30 7.73
N SER A 138 6.75 15.49 7.18
CA SER A 138 5.70 16.46 6.82
C SER A 138 4.71 16.00 5.75
N GLN A 139 5.03 14.95 4.99
CA GLN A 139 4.18 14.38 3.95
C GLN A 139 3.51 13.06 4.39
N ARG A 140 3.83 12.54 5.58
CA ARG A 140 3.27 11.27 6.07
C ARG A 140 1.84 11.50 6.56
N ILE A 141 0.92 10.63 6.13
CA ILE A 141 -0.50 10.69 6.51
C ILE A 141 -0.88 9.38 7.21
N ALA A 142 -1.28 9.48 8.48
CA ALA A 142 -1.62 8.34 9.34
C ALA A 142 -3.03 7.80 9.06
N ILE A 143 -3.23 7.26 7.86
CA ILE A 143 -4.48 6.60 7.43
C ILE A 143 -4.14 5.20 6.96
N ASP A 144 -4.92 4.21 7.39
CA ASP A 144 -4.85 2.84 6.91
C ASP A 144 -6.18 2.35 6.33
N GLY A 145 -6.14 1.31 5.49
CA GLY A 145 -7.35 0.80 4.86
C GLY A 145 -8.38 0.20 5.82
N SER A 146 -7.99 -0.19 7.03
CA SER A 146 -8.95 -0.67 8.04
C SER A 146 -9.80 0.47 8.59
N LEU A 147 -9.21 1.65 8.78
CA LEU A 147 -9.92 2.88 9.11
C LEU A 147 -10.95 3.25 8.03
N VAL A 148 -10.55 3.21 6.75
CA VAL A 148 -11.46 3.49 5.62
C VAL A 148 -12.62 2.50 5.57
N ARG A 149 -12.33 1.19 5.62
CA ARG A 149 -13.36 0.13 5.56
C ARG A 149 -14.31 0.19 6.76
N ARG A 150 -13.82 0.57 7.94
CA ARG A 150 -14.69 0.81 9.11
C ARG A 150 -15.69 1.93 8.85
N ALA A 151 -15.22 3.07 8.36
CA ALA A 151 -16.09 4.20 8.05
C ALA A 151 -17.12 3.84 6.96
N MET A 152 -16.71 3.10 5.93
CA MET A 152 -17.66 2.54 4.94
C MET A 152 -18.71 1.61 5.57
N ALA A 153 -18.33 0.79 6.56
CA ALA A 153 -19.26 -0.10 7.26
C ALA A 153 -20.29 0.69 8.11
N GLN A 154 -19.85 1.78 8.75
CA GLN A 154 -20.70 2.72 9.47
C GLN A 154 -21.62 3.50 8.54
N GLY A 155 -21.16 3.75 7.31
CA GLY A 155 -21.94 4.33 6.22
C GLY A 155 -21.61 5.77 5.86
N GLU A 156 -20.64 6.37 6.53
CA GLU A 156 -20.29 7.78 6.43
C GLU A 156 -18.82 8.01 6.81
N GLY A 157 -18.27 9.17 6.46
CA GLY A 157 -16.94 9.63 6.89
C GLY A 157 -15.75 8.95 6.22
N TRP A 158 -15.95 7.99 5.31
CA TRP A 158 -14.85 7.33 4.61
C TRP A 158 -14.21 8.22 3.53
N GLN A 159 -14.96 9.20 3.05
CA GLN A 159 -14.55 10.18 2.04
C GLN A 159 -13.38 11.03 2.55
N ASP A 160 -13.36 11.36 3.83
CA ASP A 160 -12.29 12.14 4.47
C ASP A 160 -10.93 11.43 4.46
N PHE A 161 -10.91 10.13 4.15
CA PHE A 161 -9.71 9.30 4.19
C PHE A 161 -9.14 8.95 2.82
N VAL A 162 -9.79 9.38 1.74
CA VAL A 162 -9.38 9.06 0.37
C VAL A 162 -9.23 10.36 -0.45
N PRO A 163 -8.41 10.35 -1.52
CA PRO A 163 -8.40 11.46 -2.48
C PRO A 163 -9.75 11.61 -3.18
N SER A 164 -10.04 12.82 -3.66
CA SER A 164 -11.31 13.13 -4.35
C SER A 164 -11.59 12.21 -5.55
N GLU A 165 -10.57 11.89 -6.34
CA GLU A 165 -10.69 11.00 -7.49
C GLU A 165 -11.04 9.56 -7.08
N ILE A 166 -10.61 9.13 -5.89
CA ILE A 166 -10.97 7.82 -5.34
C ILE A 166 -12.38 7.85 -4.74
N GLU A 167 -12.75 8.93 -4.07
CA GLU A 167 -14.12 9.16 -3.61
C GLU A 167 -15.11 9.03 -4.77
N ASP A 168 -14.89 9.80 -5.84
CA ASP A 168 -15.72 9.80 -7.04
C ASP A 168 -15.81 8.41 -7.66
N PHE A 169 -14.67 7.73 -7.83
CA PHE A 169 -14.61 6.38 -8.37
C PHE A 169 -15.45 5.38 -7.55
N ILE A 170 -15.30 5.41 -6.22
CA ILE A 170 -16.03 4.52 -5.31
C ILE A 170 -17.53 4.85 -5.32
N ALA A 171 -17.90 6.13 -5.26
CA ALA A 171 -19.27 6.59 -5.18
C ALA A 171 -20.06 6.28 -6.47
N VAL A 172 -19.48 6.61 -7.64
CA VAL A 172 -20.11 6.36 -8.96
C VAL A 172 -20.39 4.88 -9.16
N ARG A 173 -19.45 4.02 -8.76
CA ARG A 173 -19.57 2.55 -8.87
C ARG A 173 -20.30 1.91 -7.68
N ARG A 174 -20.71 2.72 -6.67
CA ARG A 174 -21.38 2.29 -5.44
C ARG A 174 -20.62 1.19 -4.69
N LEU A 175 -19.28 1.25 -4.71
CA LEU A 175 -18.46 0.21 -4.10
C LEU A 175 -18.51 0.28 -2.56
N ASP A 176 -18.72 1.46 -1.99
CA ASP A 176 -19.01 1.65 -0.55
C ASP A 176 -20.28 0.90 -0.15
N LYS A 177 -21.35 1.02 -0.95
CA LYS A 177 -22.63 0.32 -0.73
C LYS A 177 -22.48 -1.18 -0.89
N ARG A 178 -21.71 -1.63 -1.90
CA ARG A 178 -21.38 -3.05 -2.08
C ARG A 178 -20.65 -3.59 -0.85
N PHE A 179 -19.58 -2.92 -0.44
CA PHE A 179 -18.81 -3.29 0.75
C PHE A 179 -19.69 -3.36 1.99
N ARG A 180 -20.50 -2.33 2.26
CA ARG A 180 -21.37 -2.29 3.43
C ARG A 180 -22.39 -3.44 3.44
N ARG A 181 -23.00 -3.73 2.29
CA ARG A 181 -23.95 -4.84 2.12
C ARG A 181 -23.30 -6.20 2.38
N GLU A 182 -22.11 -6.43 1.84
CA GLU A 182 -21.46 -7.75 1.87
C GLU A 182 -20.65 -7.99 3.15
N PHE A 183 -20.01 -6.96 3.67
CA PHE A 183 -19.00 -7.07 4.72
C PHE A 183 -19.18 -6.10 5.89
N GLY A 184 -20.18 -5.21 5.85
CA GLY A 184 -20.37 -4.15 6.86
C GLY A 184 -20.56 -4.73 8.27
N LEU A 185 -21.50 -5.65 8.45
CA LEU A 185 -21.76 -6.29 9.75
C LEU A 185 -20.54 -7.05 10.27
N GLN A 186 -19.85 -7.80 9.41
CA GLN A 186 -18.66 -8.55 9.79
C GLN A 186 -17.52 -7.61 10.24
N THR A 187 -17.36 -6.48 9.54
CA THR A 187 -16.36 -5.47 9.87
C THR A 187 -16.63 -4.87 11.24
N LEU A 188 -17.87 -4.46 11.51
CA LEU A 188 -18.26 -3.85 12.79
C LEU A 188 -18.16 -4.85 13.96
N ALA A 189 -18.54 -6.11 13.76
CA ALA A 189 -18.49 -7.13 14.81
C ALA A 189 -17.06 -7.40 15.31
N LEU A 190 -16.06 -7.38 14.43
CA LEU A 190 -14.67 -7.59 14.81
C LEU A 190 -14.07 -6.44 15.63
N GLU A 191 -14.63 -5.25 15.55
CA GLU A 191 -14.17 -4.12 16.36
C GLU A 191 -14.59 -4.24 17.82
N THR A 192 -15.79 -4.74 18.06
CA THR A 192 -16.30 -4.98 19.41
C THR A 192 -15.44 -5.98 20.17
N ILE A 193 -14.74 -6.88 19.47
CA ILE A 193 -13.84 -7.90 20.05
C ILE A 193 -12.44 -7.32 20.34
N LYS A 194 -12.06 -6.21 19.70
CA LYS A 194 -10.74 -5.56 19.87
C LYS A 194 -10.72 -4.49 20.96
N LYS A 195 -11.87 -4.14 21.54
CA LYS A 195 -12.00 -3.26 22.71
C LYS A 195 -11.99 -4.09 23.99
#